data_AF-A0A2V9AQI9-F1
#
_entry.id   AF-A0A2V9AQI9-F1
#
_cell.length_a   1.000
_cell.length_b   1.000
_cell.length_c   1.000
_cell.angle_alpha   90.00
_cell.angle_beta   90.00
_cell.angle_gamma   90.00
#
_symmetry.space_group_name_H-M   'P 1'
#
loop_
_entity.id
_entity.type
_entity.pdbx_description
1 polymer ?
#
loop_
_entity_poly.entity_id
_entity_poly.type
_entity_poly.pdbx_seq_one_letter_code
_entity_poly.pdbx_strand_id
1 'polypeptide(L)'
;MLRPTPPPPPGSQAAATALRSRRTMNLSERVAISTSSLWAHKLRSILTLIGVVIGVSAVIAVVSLINGANQYVATRVFRLGADVFGLSRQPSIITNVNDWLEFQKRKRFTYDDFEAVREQCKTCKEIGASLGGRVEVKSGLNSLKDTNLRAWTPQMAELYDVDLVAGRHTTEADLSSAAPVCVIGMDLVENLLPSVDPLGKEIRWNNVPCQVIGVGKKEGSSLGNSLDNWFILPLSTYLKEFGNQQSSLRGTARAGSAAKIQASVDEVRQIMRGRHHLAYNAKDDFAIETSDSFLSLWKDISSSFLRSPSLLLRSRSWSGGIVIMNIMFVSVTERTREIGMRKAVGGTARRHPAPVSYRIFNHCRDWQCAGCAPWRNGCGGGFLADAAAERCAALVGAERSGGCPGADKGVGQEVIIDGQLFTVIGTMDKRRQGFPVAPIPKTTLRSCPSLPCGNSIPIRGIT
;
A
#
# COMPACT_ATOMS: atom_id res chain seq x y z
N MET A 1 -41.16 -91.76 -3.30
CA MET A 1 -42.30 -91.00 -2.75
C MET A 1 -41.81 -89.63 -2.30
N LEU A 2 -42.07 -88.60 -3.10
CA LEU A 2 -41.72 -87.20 -2.85
C LEU A 2 -42.67 -86.63 -1.79
N ARG A 3 -42.15 -86.03 -0.72
CA ARG A 3 -42.95 -85.27 0.25
C ARG A 3 -43.09 -83.80 -0.20
N PRO A 4 -44.29 -83.19 -0.09
CA PRO A 4 -44.54 -81.81 -0.50
C PRO A 4 -44.02 -80.80 0.54
N THR A 5 -43.58 -79.64 0.05
CA THR A 5 -43.16 -78.48 0.84
C THR A 5 -44.35 -77.77 1.49
N PRO A 6 -44.23 -77.24 2.73
CA PRO A 6 -45.30 -76.50 3.41
C PRO A 6 -45.45 -75.06 2.88
N PRO A 7 -46.65 -74.45 3.01
CA PRO A 7 -46.92 -73.08 2.54
C PRO A 7 -46.27 -72.01 3.45
N PRO A 8 -45.97 -70.81 2.93
CA PRO A 8 -45.36 -69.73 3.71
C PRO A 8 -46.38 -69.10 4.70
N PRO A 9 -45.91 -68.62 5.87
CA PRO A 9 -46.77 -68.04 6.91
C PRO A 9 -47.31 -66.63 6.53
N PRO A 10 -48.54 -66.27 6.95
CA PRO A 10 -49.12 -64.96 6.71
C PRO A 10 -48.56 -63.95 7.74
N GLY A 11 -47.73 -63.02 7.28
CA GLY A 11 -47.16 -62.01 8.20
C GLY A 11 -46.41 -60.87 7.53
N SER A 12 -46.54 -60.68 6.22
CA SER A 12 -45.78 -59.68 5.44
C SER A 12 -46.35 -58.25 5.50
N GLN A 13 -47.32 -57.95 6.36
CA GLN A 13 -47.93 -56.60 6.45
C GLN A 13 -47.57 -55.83 7.73
N ALA A 14 -46.96 -56.44 8.74
CA ALA A 14 -46.51 -55.72 9.94
C ALA A 14 -45.15 -55.03 9.79
N ALA A 15 -44.35 -55.39 8.77
CA ALA A 15 -43.04 -54.79 8.52
C ALA A 15 -43.08 -53.49 7.70
N ALA A 16 -44.22 -53.18 7.05
CA ALA A 16 -44.35 -52.02 6.17
C ALA A 16 -44.63 -50.70 6.91
N THR A 17 -45.03 -50.75 8.18
CA THR A 17 -45.44 -49.54 8.96
C THR A 17 -44.30 -48.93 9.79
N ALA A 18 -43.13 -49.56 9.86
CA ALA A 18 -41.98 -49.06 10.63
C ALA A 18 -41.01 -48.16 9.83
N LEU A 19 -41.30 -47.88 8.55
CA LEU A 19 -40.45 -47.05 7.68
C LEU A 19 -40.97 -45.63 7.48
N ARG A 20 -41.85 -45.13 8.35
CA ARG A 20 -42.47 -43.81 8.19
C ARG A 20 -42.19 -42.86 9.35
N SER A 21 -40.91 -42.58 9.62
CA SER A 21 -40.48 -41.30 10.19
C SER A 21 -38.95 -41.15 10.11
N ARG A 22 -38.40 -41.06 8.89
CA ARG A 22 -37.17 -40.28 8.73
C ARG A 22 -37.57 -38.81 8.74
N ARG A 23 -37.79 -38.26 9.94
CA ARG A 23 -37.76 -36.81 10.15
C ARG A 23 -36.33 -36.38 9.80
N THR A 24 -36.11 -35.95 8.56
CA THR A 24 -34.94 -35.15 8.24
C THR A 24 -35.04 -33.92 9.11
N MET A 25 -34.25 -33.85 10.19
CA MET A 25 -34.23 -32.66 11.04
C MET A 25 -34.09 -31.45 10.14
N ASN A 26 -35.04 -30.53 10.25
CA ASN A 26 -35.01 -29.32 9.45
C ASN A 26 -33.70 -28.59 9.76
N LEU A 27 -33.12 -27.91 8.76
CA LEU A 27 -31.85 -27.18 8.95
C LEU A 27 -31.95 -26.21 10.14
N SER A 28 -33.15 -25.66 10.38
CA SER A 28 -33.51 -24.85 11.54
C SER A 28 -33.38 -25.58 12.88
N GLU A 29 -33.86 -26.82 12.99
CA GLU A 29 -33.70 -27.64 14.22
C GLU A 29 -32.23 -27.96 14.47
N ARG A 30 -31.46 -28.22 13.41
CA ARG A 30 -30.01 -28.49 13.52
C ARG A 30 -29.24 -27.27 13.99
N VAL A 31 -29.58 -26.08 13.47
CA VAL A 31 -28.99 -24.82 13.91
C VAL A 31 -29.39 -24.56 15.37
N ALA A 32 -30.67 -24.67 15.74
CA ALA A 32 -31.16 -24.43 17.10
C ALA A 32 -30.52 -25.35 18.17
N ILE A 33 -30.32 -26.63 17.84
CA ILE A 33 -29.62 -27.58 18.72
C ILE A 33 -28.12 -27.20 18.84
N SER A 34 -27.50 -26.69 17.77
CA SER A 34 -26.11 -26.24 17.82
C SER A 34 -25.94 -24.96 18.64
N THR A 35 -26.82 -23.96 18.49
CA THR A 35 -26.76 -22.70 19.23
C THR A 35 -27.04 -22.89 20.72
N SER A 36 -28.01 -23.72 21.07
CA SER A 36 -28.25 -24.08 22.49
C SER A 36 -27.04 -24.76 23.12
N SER A 37 -26.31 -25.59 22.35
CA SER A 37 -25.10 -26.24 22.84
C SER A 37 -23.91 -25.30 23.06
N LEU A 38 -23.79 -24.22 22.26
CA LEU A 38 -22.80 -23.15 22.44
C LEU A 38 -23.15 -22.30 23.68
N TRP A 39 -24.44 -22.02 23.88
CA TRP A 39 -24.95 -21.28 25.04
C TRP A 39 -24.80 -22.03 26.37
N ALA A 40 -24.74 -23.37 26.35
CA ALA A 40 -24.46 -24.16 27.55
C ALA A 40 -22.99 -24.05 28.00
N HIS A 41 -22.06 -23.73 27.09
CA HIS A 41 -20.62 -23.63 27.36
C HIS A 41 -20.09 -22.24 26.98
N LYS A 42 -20.66 -21.20 27.60
CA LYS A 42 -20.39 -19.79 27.28
C LYS A 42 -18.90 -19.43 27.41
N LEU A 43 -18.25 -19.81 28.51
CA LEU A 43 -16.84 -19.48 28.77
C LEU A 43 -15.90 -20.06 27.71
N ARG A 44 -16.10 -21.32 27.33
CA ARG A 44 -15.30 -22.01 26.30
C ARG A 44 -15.51 -21.40 24.91
N SER A 45 -16.76 -21.11 24.57
CA SER A 45 -17.11 -20.52 23.28
C SER A 45 -16.55 -19.09 23.13
N ILE A 46 -16.57 -18.31 24.22
CA ILE A 46 -16.00 -16.96 24.24
C ILE A 46 -14.46 -16.99 24.16
N LEU A 47 -13.79 -17.85 24.93
CA LEU A 47 -12.33 -17.92 24.95
C LEU A 47 -11.74 -18.36 23.59
N THR A 48 -12.40 -19.30 22.90
CA THR A 48 -12.02 -19.72 21.54
C THR A 48 -12.25 -18.64 20.50
N LEU A 49 -13.38 -17.95 20.57
CA LEU A 49 -13.70 -16.83 19.67
C LEU A 49 -12.68 -15.70 19.82
N ILE A 50 -12.38 -15.29 21.06
CA ILE A 50 -11.41 -14.22 21.34
C ILE A 50 -10.02 -14.60 20.82
N GLY A 51 -9.56 -15.84 21.05
CA GLY A 51 -8.26 -16.29 20.57
C GLY A 51 -8.13 -16.24 19.05
N VAL A 52 -9.16 -16.65 18.32
CA VAL A 52 -9.19 -16.56 16.85
C VAL A 52 -9.27 -15.11 16.39
N VAL A 53 -10.11 -14.29 17.01
CA VAL A 53 -10.27 -12.87 16.65
C VAL A 53 -8.97 -12.09 16.84
N ILE A 54 -8.29 -12.25 17.99
CA ILE A 54 -7.00 -11.60 18.25
C ILE A 54 -5.92 -12.10 17.28
N GLY A 55 -5.92 -13.41 17.00
CA GLY A 55 -4.97 -14.00 16.07
C GLY A 55 -5.12 -13.43 14.65
N VAL A 56 -6.35 -13.37 14.14
CA VAL A 56 -6.63 -12.85 12.80
C VAL A 56 -6.45 -11.33 12.75
N SER A 57 -6.89 -10.59 13.77
CA SER A 57 -6.77 -9.13 13.80
C SER A 57 -5.31 -8.67 13.84
N ALA A 58 -4.45 -9.33 14.62
CA ALA A 58 -3.03 -9.01 14.68
C ALA A 58 -2.34 -9.21 13.32
N VAL A 59 -2.70 -10.27 12.59
CA VAL A 59 -2.14 -10.54 11.25
C VAL A 59 -2.61 -9.51 10.25
N ILE A 60 -3.91 -9.18 10.22
CA ILE A 60 -4.45 -8.15 9.35
C ILE A 60 -3.79 -6.79 9.67
N ALA A 61 -3.66 -6.44 10.94
CA ALA A 61 -3.05 -5.17 11.36
C ALA A 61 -1.61 -5.02 10.83
N VAL A 62 -0.78 -6.05 10.95
CA VAL A 62 0.60 -6.03 10.45
C VAL A 62 0.64 -5.91 8.92
N VAL A 63 -0.19 -6.67 8.20
CA VAL A 63 -0.24 -6.60 6.74
C VAL A 63 -0.70 -5.22 6.26
N SER A 64 -1.75 -4.67 6.88
CA SER A 64 -2.26 -3.33 6.57
C SER A 64 -1.23 -2.25 6.87
N LEU A 65 -0.51 -2.35 8.00
CA LEU A 65 0.55 -1.40 8.35
C LEU A 65 1.69 -1.40 7.31
N ILE A 66 2.12 -2.57 6.85
CA ILE A 66 3.20 -2.67 5.86
C ILE A 66 2.73 -2.12 4.50
N ASN A 67 1.51 -2.43 4.08
CA ASN A 67 0.95 -1.89 2.84
C ASN A 67 0.77 -0.37 2.91
N GLY A 68 0.31 0.14 4.05
CA GLY A 68 0.22 1.58 4.31
C GLY A 68 1.59 2.25 4.28
N ALA A 69 2.61 1.65 4.89
CA ALA A 69 3.98 2.15 4.84
C ALA A 69 4.55 2.14 3.40
N ASN A 70 4.27 1.11 2.60
CA ASN A 70 4.67 1.04 1.20
C ASN A 70 4.03 2.15 0.36
N GLN A 71 2.73 2.40 0.52
CA GLN A 71 2.04 3.51 -0.16
C GLN A 71 2.54 4.87 0.32
N TYR A 72 2.80 5.01 1.62
CA TYR A 72 3.36 6.23 2.19
C TYR A 72 4.72 6.54 1.59
N VAL A 73 5.63 5.56 1.49
CA VAL A 73 6.95 5.78 0.89
C VAL A 73 6.84 6.12 -0.58
N ALA A 74 5.98 5.43 -1.34
CA ALA A 74 5.77 5.71 -2.75
C ALA A 74 5.24 7.12 -3.05
N THR A 75 4.51 7.73 -2.10
CA THR A 75 3.86 9.04 -2.30
C THR A 75 4.53 10.20 -1.57
N ARG A 76 5.26 9.94 -0.48
CA ARG A 76 5.81 10.98 0.40
C ARG A 76 7.32 11.09 0.38
N VAL A 77 8.06 10.01 0.07
CA VAL A 77 9.53 10.02 0.12
C VAL A 77 10.15 10.59 -1.16
N PHE A 78 9.51 10.40 -2.31
CA PHE A 78 9.90 11.06 -3.56
C PHE A 78 8.75 11.91 -4.08
N ARG A 79 8.86 13.23 -3.84
CA ARG A 79 8.04 14.26 -4.49
C ARG A 79 8.48 14.53 -5.93
N LEU A 80 9.51 13.83 -6.39
CA LEU A 80 9.99 13.94 -7.77
C LEU A 80 8.97 13.28 -8.69
N GLY A 81 8.59 13.99 -9.76
CA GLY A 81 7.68 13.48 -10.78
C GLY A 81 8.14 12.13 -11.35
N ALA A 82 7.17 11.34 -11.83
CA ALA A 82 7.44 10.05 -12.47
C ALA A 82 8.23 10.18 -13.79
N ASP A 83 8.51 11.39 -14.26
CA ASP A 83 9.29 11.74 -15.45
C ASP A 83 10.68 12.35 -15.11
N VAL A 84 11.07 12.35 -13.83
CA VAL A 84 12.33 12.94 -13.34
C VAL A 84 13.35 11.86 -13.00
N PHE A 85 14.62 12.12 -13.32
CA PHE A 85 15.75 11.28 -12.94
C PHE A 85 16.94 12.13 -12.47
N GLY A 86 17.70 11.58 -11.52
CA GLY A 86 18.93 12.18 -11.00
C GLY A 86 20.17 11.66 -11.70
N LEU A 87 21.18 12.51 -11.84
CA LEU A 87 22.53 12.20 -12.29
C LEU A 87 23.52 12.63 -11.21
N SER A 88 24.32 11.70 -10.72
CA SER A 88 25.33 11.98 -9.70
C SER A 88 26.53 11.07 -9.85
N ARG A 89 27.65 11.42 -9.21
CA ARG A 89 28.84 10.54 -9.17
C ARG A 89 28.55 9.17 -8.53
N GLN A 90 27.69 9.15 -7.53
CA GLN A 90 27.34 7.97 -6.75
C GLN A 90 25.82 7.90 -6.55
N PRO A 91 25.25 6.70 -6.35
CA PRO A 91 23.85 6.57 -5.97
C PRO A 91 23.60 7.20 -4.60
N SER A 92 22.38 7.66 -4.38
CA SER A 92 21.86 8.22 -3.12
C SER A 92 21.86 7.20 -2.00
N ILE A 93 21.65 5.93 -2.33
CA ILE A 93 21.69 4.83 -1.36
C ILE A 93 22.92 3.98 -1.64
N ILE A 94 23.80 3.89 -0.64
CA ILE A 94 25.00 3.06 -0.69
C ILE A 94 24.82 1.95 0.35
N THR A 95 24.81 0.71 -0.12
CA THR A 95 24.52 -0.47 0.71
C THR A 95 25.79 -1.15 1.23
N ASN A 96 26.96 -0.87 0.64
CA ASN A 96 28.23 -1.51 0.99
C ASN A 96 29.37 -0.49 1.10
N VAL A 97 30.29 -0.72 2.05
CA VAL A 97 31.49 0.09 2.28
C VAL A 97 32.46 -0.01 1.10
N ASN A 98 32.58 -1.18 0.47
CA ASN A 98 33.44 -1.36 -0.70
C ASN A 98 32.96 -0.52 -1.88
N ASP A 99 31.65 -0.47 -2.10
CA ASP A 99 31.04 0.35 -3.15
C ASP A 99 31.25 1.84 -2.88
N TRP A 100 31.13 2.25 -1.61
CA TRP A 100 31.44 3.63 -1.21
C TRP A 100 32.88 4.02 -1.57
N LEU A 101 33.86 3.18 -1.26
CA LEU A 101 35.27 3.43 -1.61
C LEU A 101 35.50 3.47 -3.12
N GLU A 102 34.81 2.63 -3.90
CA GLU A 102 34.87 2.66 -5.36
C GLU A 102 34.26 3.96 -5.91
N PHE A 103 33.11 4.39 -5.37
CA PHE A 103 32.46 5.63 -5.77
C PHE A 103 33.28 6.87 -5.45
N GLN A 104 34.10 6.83 -4.39
CA GLN A 104 35.02 7.92 -4.07
C GLN A 104 36.11 8.11 -5.13
N LYS A 105 36.49 7.05 -5.85
CA LYS A 105 37.53 7.07 -6.91
C LYS A 105 37.00 7.54 -8.26
N ARG A 106 35.67 7.58 -8.45
CA ARG A 106 35.04 8.02 -9.69
C ARG A 106 35.29 9.50 -9.96
N LYS A 107 35.32 9.88 -11.24
CA LYS A 107 35.42 11.27 -11.65
C LYS A 107 34.23 12.06 -11.11
N ARG A 108 34.47 13.29 -10.67
CA ARG A 108 33.41 14.16 -10.14
C ARG A 108 32.54 14.67 -11.27
N PHE A 109 31.24 14.81 -11.00
CA PHE A 109 30.35 15.52 -11.91
C PHE A 109 30.58 17.02 -11.77
N THR A 110 31.10 17.66 -12.81
CA THR A 110 31.48 19.08 -12.80
C THR A 110 30.43 19.97 -13.47
N TYR A 111 30.56 21.29 -13.30
CA TYR A 111 29.64 22.24 -13.92
C TYR A 111 29.70 22.17 -15.45
N ASP A 112 30.88 21.95 -16.02
CA ASP A 112 31.07 21.79 -17.46
C ASP A 112 30.38 20.52 -18.00
N ASP A 113 30.31 19.46 -17.18
CA ASP A 113 29.58 18.24 -17.55
C ASP A 113 28.08 18.47 -17.52
N PHE A 114 27.57 19.21 -16.53
CA PHE A 114 26.19 19.66 -16.49
C PHE A 114 25.82 20.51 -17.72
N GLU A 115 26.64 21.51 -18.06
CA GLU A 115 26.39 22.38 -19.23
C GLU A 115 26.31 21.57 -20.53
N ALA A 116 27.23 20.63 -20.72
CA ALA A 116 27.19 19.78 -21.90
C ALA A 116 25.96 18.87 -21.95
N VAL A 117 25.51 18.34 -20.82
CA VAL A 117 24.25 17.58 -20.76
C VAL A 117 23.06 18.49 -21.07
N ARG A 118 23.07 19.72 -20.57
CA ARG A 118 22.04 20.75 -20.84
C ARG A 118 21.94 21.09 -22.33
N GLU A 119 23.07 21.24 -23.02
CA GLU A 119 23.10 21.59 -24.44
C GLU A 119 22.84 20.42 -25.38
N GLN A 120 23.28 19.20 -25.01
CA GLN A 120 23.25 18.05 -25.91
C GLN A 120 22.04 17.15 -25.72
N CYS A 121 21.40 17.12 -24.54
CA CYS A 121 20.24 16.26 -24.32
C CYS A 121 18.99 16.84 -25.00
N LYS A 122 18.59 16.26 -26.14
CA LYS A 122 17.42 16.73 -26.90
C LYS A 122 16.11 16.13 -26.39
N THR A 123 16.17 14.99 -25.71
CA THR A 123 14.99 14.35 -25.14
C THR A 123 14.63 14.87 -23.75
N CYS A 124 15.56 15.55 -23.08
CA CYS A 124 15.32 16.21 -21.80
C CYS A 124 14.53 17.50 -22.02
N LYS A 125 13.44 17.70 -21.27
CA LYS A 125 12.67 18.95 -21.28
C LYS A 125 13.37 20.03 -20.43
N GLU A 126 13.80 19.64 -19.23
CA GLU A 126 14.44 20.53 -18.26
C GLU A 126 15.57 19.78 -17.59
N ILE A 127 16.67 20.48 -17.31
CA ILE A 127 17.83 19.94 -16.60
C ILE A 127 18.26 21.01 -15.60
N GLY A 128 18.44 20.59 -14.35
CA GLY A 128 18.96 21.41 -13.27
C GLY A 128 20.16 20.76 -12.62
N ALA A 129 20.96 21.59 -11.94
CA ALA A 129 22.07 21.12 -11.12
C ALA A 129 21.94 21.65 -9.70
N SER A 130 22.46 20.86 -8.77
CA SER A 130 22.43 21.17 -7.35
C SER A 130 23.71 20.80 -6.64
N LEU A 131 24.06 21.65 -5.69
CA LEU A 131 24.96 21.38 -4.59
C LEU A 131 24.22 21.65 -3.29
N GLY A 132 24.75 21.12 -2.20
CA GLY A 132 24.14 21.34 -0.91
C GLY A 132 25.03 20.91 0.24
N GLY A 133 24.55 21.20 1.43
CA GLY A 133 25.23 20.89 2.67
C GLY A 133 24.41 21.37 3.85
N ARG A 134 24.94 21.17 5.06
CA ARG A 134 24.38 21.77 6.27
C ARG A 134 25.24 22.95 6.67
N VAL A 135 24.61 24.08 6.94
CA VAL A 135 25.30 25.31 7.33
C VAL A 135 24.57 26.00 8.47
N GLU A 136 25.26 26.91 9.13
CA GLU A 136 24.66 27.82 10.10
C GLU A 136 24.20 29.10 9.38
N VAL A 137 22.96 29.51 9.65
CA VAL A 137 22.36 30.74 9.14
C VAL A 137 22.07 31.68 10.30
N LYS A 138 22.44 32.95 10.15
CA LYS A 138 22.34 34.00 11.17
C LYS A 138 21.59 35.21 10.65
N SER A 139 20.83 35.85 11.54
CA SER A 139 20.23 37.16 11.32
C SER A 139 20.23 37.92 12.63
N GLY A 140 20.99 39.03 12.70
CA GLY A 140 21.18 39.80 13.93
C GLY A 140 21.72 38.93 15.08
N LEU A 141 20.93 38.77 16.14
CA LEU A 141 21.26 37.95 17.32
C LEU A 141 20.77 36.49 17.21
N ASN A 142 19.92 36.19 16.23
CA ASN A 142 19.34 34.86 16.05
C ASN A 142 20.21 34.02 15.13
N SER A 143 20.35 32.73 15.45
CA SER A 143 21.12 31.78 14.65
C SER A 143 20.44 30.42 14.65
N LEU A 144 20.44 29.79 13.49
CA LEU A 144 19.97 28.43 13.26
C LEU A 144 21.13 27.59 12.74
N LYS A 145 21.41 26.49 13.43
CA LYS A 145 22.40 25.49 13.03
C LYS A 145 21.72 24.39 12.22
N ASP A 146 22.54 23.67 11.45
CA ASP A 146 22.10 22.53 10.64
C ASP A 146 20.99 22.84 9.63
N THR A 147 20.96 24.07 9.12
CA THR A 147 20.04 24.44 8.03
C THR A 147 20.50 23.83 6.71
N ASN A 148 19.55 23.28 5.95
CA ASN A 148 19.82 22.65 4.67
C ASN A 148 20.06 23.71 3.58
N LEU A 149 21.32 23.85 3.16
CA LEU A 149 21.74 24.69 2.04
C LEU A 149 21.44 23.97 0.73
N ARG A 150 20.72 24.65 -0.17
CA ARG A 150 20.37 24.18 -1.51
C ARG A 150 20.88 25.16 -2.55
N ALA A 151 22.06 24.89 -3.11
CA ALA A 151 22.63 25.71 -4.17
C ALA A 151 22.14 25.17 -5.52
N TRP A 152 21.21 25.86 -6.16
CA TRP A 152 20.41 25.33 -7.26
C TRP A 152 20.49 26.21 -8.51
N THR A 153 20.35 25.59 -9.68
CA THR A 153 20.00 26.32 -10.91
C THR A 153 18.50 26.68 -10.90
N PRO A 154 18.06 27.73 -11.62
CA PRO A 154 16.66 28.18 -11.63
C PRO A 154 15.64 27.08 -11.92
N GLN A 155 15.99 26.15 -12.82
CA GLN A 155 15.14 25.04 -13.26
C GLN A 155 14.83 24.05 -12.13
N MET A 156 15.69 23.97 -11.10
CA MET A 156 15.48 23.06 -9.96
C MET A 156 14.23 23.39 -9.15
N ALA A 157 13.82 24.66 -9.10
CA ALA A 157 12.60 25.05 -8.38
C ALA A 157 11.36 24.39 -9.00
N GLU A 158 11.29 24.31 -10.34
CA GLU A 158 10.21 23.65 -11.07
C GLU A 158 10.34 22.11 -11.06
N LEU A 159 11.57 21.58 -11.04
CA LEU A 159 11.81 20.13 -10.93
C LEU A 159 11.37 19.54 -9.58
N TYR A 160 11.45 20.33 -8.52
CA TYR A 160 11.09 19.93 -7.15
C TYR A 160 9.74 20.49 -6.68
N ASP A 161 8.97 21.14 -7.57
CA ASP A 161 7.68 21.76 -7.29
C ASP A 161 7.69 22.61 -6.01
N VAL A 162 8.67 23.53 -5.91
CA VAL A 162 8.78 24.42 -4.75
C VAL A 162 7.76 25.56 -4.87
N ASP A 163 6.68 25.48 -4.11
CA ASP A 163 5.70 26.57 -4.01
C ASP A 163 6.24 27.74 -3.17
N LEU A 164 5.99 28.98 -3.60
CA LEU A 164 6.26 30.20 -2.82
C LEU A 164 4.97 30.81 -2.26
N VAL A 165 5.04 31.33 -1.05
CA VAL A 165 4.00 32.15 -0.44
C VAL A 165 4.18 33.62 -0.83
N ALA A 166 5.44 34.06 -0.93
CA ALA A 166 5.77 35.44 -1.24
C ALA A 166 7.08 35.55 -2.02
N GLY A 167 7.22 36.60 -2.82
CA GLY A 167 8.43 36.90 -3.59
C GLY A 167 8.55 36.10 -4.88
N ARG A 168 9.79 35.78 -5.28
CA ARG A 168 10.11 35.10 -6.55
C ARG A 168 11.18 34.04 -6.39
N HIS A 169 11.25 33.10 -7.33
CA HIS A 169 12.36 32.17 -7.46
C HIS A 169 13.64 32.86 -7.99
N THR A 170 14.76 32.14 -7.88
CA THR A 170 16.00 32.51 -8.55
C THR A 170 15.82 32.42 -10.06
N THR A 171 16.40 33.38 -10.78
CA THR A 171 16.33 33.49 -12.24
C THR A 171 17.68 33.22 -12.88
N GLU A 172 17.70 33.03 -14.19
CA GLU A 172 18.95 32.86 -14.94
C GLU A 172 19.89 34.07 -14.81
N ALA A 173 19.33 35.28 -14.65
CA ALA A 173 20.11 36.49 -14.42
C ALA A 173 20.81 36.50 -13.04
N ASP A 174 20.14 35.97 -12.01
CA ASP A 174 20.73 35.81 -10.68
C ASP A 174 21.85 34.75 -10.72
N LEU A 175 21.65 33.68 -11.51
CA LEU A 175 22.67 32.65 -11.74
C LEU A 175 23.88 33.24 -12.49
N SER A 176 23.68 33.96 -13.59
CA SER A 176 24.79 34.51 -14.39
C SER A 176 25.63 35.56 -13.64
N SER A 177 25.00 36.33 -12.75
CA SER A 177 25.67 37.38 -11.97
C SER A 177 26.23 36.90 -10.62
N ALA A 178 25.99 35.65 -10.24
CA ALA A 178 26.27 35.12 -8.91
C ALA A 178 25.70 36.05 -7.81
N ALA A 179 24.44 36.44 -7.98
CA ALA A 179 23.78 37.39 -7.10
C ALA A 179 23.67 36.83 -5.66
N PRO A 180 23.93 37.65 -4.63
CA PRO A 180 23.79 37.24 -3.23
C PRO A 180 22.32 37.26 -2.80
N VAL A 181 21.49 36.44 -3.44
CA VAL A 181 20.04 36.34 -3.20
C VAL A 181 19.65 34.93 -2.79
N CYS A 182 18.60 34.78 -1.98
CA CYS A 182 18.12 33.49 -1.51
C CYS A 182 16.60 33.45 -1.34
N VAL A 183 16.08 32.24 -1.46
CA VAL A 183 14.71 31.86 -1.11
C VAL A 183 14.78 31.04 0.17
N ILE A 184 13.95 31.36 1.16
CA ILE A 184 14.00 30.72 2.48
C ILE A 184 12.74 29.92 2.78
N GLY A 185 12.87 28.84 3.55
CA GLY A 185 11.74 28.10 4.10
C GLY A 185 11.14 28.79 5.34
N MET A 186 9.93 28.37 5.72
CA MET A 186 9.17 29.00 6.79
C MET A 186 9.84 28.93 8.17
N ASP A 187 10.61 27.87 8.45
CA ASP A 187 11.33 27.76 9.72
C ASP A 187 12.37 28.86 9.90
N LEU A 188 13.02 29.29 8.82
CA LEU A 188 13.98 30.39 8.89
C LEU A 188 13.27 31.70 9.16
N VAL A 189 12.08 31.91 8.60
CA VAL A 189 11.27 33.10 8.88
C VAL A 189 10.87 33.13 10.35
N GLU A 190 10.29 32.04 10.86
CA GLU A 190 9.77 31.97 12.23
C GLU A 190 10.88 32.13 13.30
N ASN A 191 12.08 31.59 13.05
CA ASN A 191 13.16 31.58 14.03
C ASN A 191 14.20 32.70 13.85
N LEU A 192 14.50 33.13 12.62
CA LEU A 192 15.49 34.20 12.37
C LEU A 192 14.87 35.58 12.28
N LEU A 193 13.65 35.68 11.74
CA LEU A 193 12.99 36.95 11.39
C LEU A 193 11.57 37.04 12.01
N PRO A 194 11.42 36.85 13.34
CA PRO A 194 10.10 36.87 13.96
C PRO A 194 9.45 38.25 13.80
N SER A 195 8.20 38.26 13.31
CA SER A 195 7.36 39.47 13.20
C SER A 195 7.92 40.59 12.31
N VAL A 196 8.82 40.26 11.37
CA VAL A 196 9.35 41.20 10.37
C VAL A 196 9.03 40.67 8.98
N ASP A 197 8.74 41.55 8.03
CA ASP A 197 8.62 41.14 6.62
C ASP A 197 9.97 40.55 6.16
N PRO A 198 10.02 39.25 5.78
CA PRO A 198 11.25 38.60 5.41
C PRO A 198 11.79 39.09 4.07
N LEU A 199 10.95 39.64 3.18
CA LEU A 199 11.39 40.05 1.85
C LEU A 199 12.35 41.25 1.93
N GLY A 200 13.43 41.17 1.15
CA GLY A 200 14.47 42.19 1.08
C GLY A 200 15.41 42.24 2.29
N LYS A 201 15.18 41.42 3.32
CA LYS A 201 16.07 41.33 4.49
C LYS A 201 17.32 40.53 4.18
N GLU A 202 18.40 40.88 4.86
CA GLU A 202 19.67 40.17 4.74
C GLU A 202 19.76 39.08 5.82
N ILE A 203 20.12 37.87 5.39
CA ILE A 203 20.55 36.76 6.25
C ILE A 203 21.98 36.40 5.91
N ARG A 204 22.73 35.87 6.88
CA ARG A 204 24.13 35.47 6.68
C ARG A 204 24.28 33.98 6.84
N TRP A 205 24.76 33.30 5.81
CA TRP A 205 25.08 31.87 5.86
C TRP A 205 26.59 31.71 5.82
N ASN A 206 27.18 31.03 6.82
CA ASN A 206 28.66 30.97 6.98
C ASN A 206 29.37 32.33 6.81
N ASN A 207 28.77 33.40 7.38
CA ASN A 207 29.25 34.79 7.32
C ASN A 207 29.11 35.50 5.95
N VAL A 208 28.62 34.81 4.92
CA VAL A 208 28.30 35.38 3.59
C VAL A 208 26.90 35.98 3.60
N PRO A 209 26.72 37.26 3.22
CA PRO A 209 25.41 37.91 3.20
C PRO A 209 24.56 37.40 2.02
N CYS A 210 23.26 37.32 2.25
CA CYS A 210 22.29 36.91 1.27
C CYS A 210 20.96 37.63 1.48
N GLN A 211 20.44 38.26 0.44
CA GLN A 211 19.16 38.95 0.48
C GLN A 211 18.00 38.01 0.19
N VAL A 212 17.00 38.01 1.05
CA VAL A 212 15.80 37.19 0.89
C VAL A 212 14.92 37.77 -0.21
N ILE A 213 14.68 37.00 -1.27
CA ILE A 213 13.83 37.39 -2.42
C ILE A 213 12.54 36.57 -2.53
N GLY A 214 12.42 35.50 -1.74
CA GLY A 214 11.25 34.63 -1.76
C GLY A 214 11.13 33.80 -0.49
N VAL A 215 9.90 33.40 -0.19
CA VAL A 215 9.54 32.59 0.97
C VAL A 215 8.75 31.37 0.50
N GLY A 216 9.25 30.18 0.81
CA GLY A 216 8.60 28.91 0.50
C GLY A 216 7.34 28.68 1.31
N LYS A 217 6.43 27.88 0.76
CA LYS A 217 5.23 27.42 1.45
C LYS A 217 5.57 26.47 2.59
N LYS A 218 4.78 26.54 3.67
CA LYS A 218 4.91 25.68 4.84
C LYS A 218 4.50 24.25 4.50
N GLU A 219 5.43 23.32 4.61
CA GLU A 219 5.22 21.88 4.40
C GLU A 219 5.07 21.12 5.73
N GLY A 220 5.52 21.72 6.83
CA GLY A 220 5.46 21.16 8.17
C GLY A 220 6.62 20.20 8.47
N SER A 221 6.38 19.26 9.37
CA SER A 221 7.37 18.28 9.81
C SER A 221 6.95 16.86 9.46
N SER A 222 7.94 16.01 9.15
CA SER A 222 7.75 14.59 8.92
C SER A 222 8.75 13.80 9.75
N LEU A 223 8.27 12.78 10.49
CA LEU A 223 9.10 11.90 11.31
C LEU A 223 10.03 12.68 12.29
N GLY A 224 9.53 13.79 12.85
CA GLY A 224 10.31 14.64 13.76
C GLY A 224 11.36 15.54 13.10
N ASN A 225 11.52 15.47 11.78
CA ASN A 225 12.37 16.37 11.02
C ASN A 225 11.51 17.46 10.36
N SER A 226 11.94 18.72 10.46
CA SER A 226 11.29 19.79 9.73
C SER A 226 11.60 19.70 8.23
N LEU A 227 10.56 19.83 7.40
CA LEU A 227 10.69 19.96 5.96
C LEU A 227 10.90 21.42 5.52
N ASP A 228 10.79 22.36 6.46
CA ASP A 228 10.84 23.80 6.24
C ASP A 228 12.20 24.43 6.59
N ASN A 229 13.11 23.69 7.21
CA ASN A 229 14.47 24.16 7.55
C ASN A 229 15.44 24.07 6.36
N TRP A 230 15.25 24.95 5.38
CA TRP A 230 16.11 25.06 4.20
C TRP A 230 16.18 26.49 3.67
N PHE A 231 17.23 26.77 2.89
CA PHE A 231 17.30 27.95 2.03
C PHE A 231 17.93 27.57 0.69
N ILE A 232 17.50 28.25 -0.36
CA ILE A 232 17.94 28.06 -1.74
C ILE A 232 18.71 29.31 -2.17
N LEU A 233 19.88 29.12 -2.79
CA LEU A 233 20.65 30.19 -3.43
C LEU A 233 21.08 29.78 -4.84
N PRO A 234 21.41 30.72 -5.74
CA PRO A 234 21.93 30.39 -7.06
C PRO A 234 23.21 29.55 -6.97
N LEU A 235 23.31 28.51 -7.79
CA LEU A 235 24.47 27.60 -7.79
C LEU A 235 25.79 28.34 -7.98
N SER A 236 25.83 29.36 -8.83
CA SER A 236 27.02 30.20 -9.06
C SER A 236 27.49 30.96 -7.82
N THR A 237 26.56 31.43 -6.97
CA THR A 237 26.89 32.08 -5.69
C THR A 237 27.60 31.12 -4.75
N TYR A 238 27.18 29.86 -4.70
CA TYR A 238 27.88 28.83 -3.93
C TYR A 238 29.27 28.53 -4.49
N LEU A 239 29.38 28.37 -5.82
CA LEU A 239 30.64 28.07 -6.50
C LEU A 239 31.66 29.21 -6.37
N LYS A 240 31.19 30.46 -6.29
CA LYS A 240 32.04 31.63 -6.05
C LYS A 240 32.70 31.61 -4.68
N GLU A 241 31.97 31.19 -3.65
CA GLU A 241 32.45 31.19 -2.26
C GLU A 241 33.33 29.96 -1.93
N PHE A 242 32.98 28.77 -2.41
CA PHE A 242 33.72 27.53 -2.07
C PHE A 242 34.63 27.00 -3.19
N GLY A 243 34.56 27.59 -4.38
CA GLY A 243 35.26 27.11 -5.57
C GLY A 243 34.64 25.87 -6.21
N ASN A 244 35.01 25.63 -7.48
CA ASN A 244 34.45 24.55 -8.30
C ASN A 244 35.06 23.15 -7.99
N GLN A 245 36.03 23.06 -7.09
CA GLN A 245 36.91 21.88 -7.00
C GLN A 245 36.71 20.98 -5.79
N GLN A 246 35.75 21.22 -4.89
CA GLN A 246 35.62 20.37 -3.69
C GLN A 246 34.42 19.42 -3.70
N SER A 247 33.32 19.78 -4.37
CA SER A 247 32.06 19.02 -4.30
C SER A 247 31.63 18.52 -5.67
N SER A 248 31.22 17.25 -5.75
CA SER A 248 30.58 16.71 -6.95
C SER A 248 29.16 17.25 -7.05
N LEU A 249 28.79 17.81 -8.19
CA LEU A 249 27.42 18.23 -8.46
C LEU A 249 26.47 17.03 -8.48
N ARG A 250 25.19 17.35 -8.28
CA ARG A 250 24.07 16.46 -8.55
C ARG A 250 23.17 17.11 -9.60
N GLY A 251 23.09 16.50 -10.77
CA GLY A 251 22.15 16.85 -11.82
C GLY A 251 20.78 16.21 -11.57
N THR A 252 19.74 16.89 -12.01
CA THR A 252 18.37 16.37 -12.06
C THR A 252 17.78 16.76 -13.40
N ALA A 253 17.16 15.83 -14.10
CA ALA A 253 16.59 16.07 -15.43
C ALA A 253 15.16 15.53 -15.52
N ARG A 254 14.33 16.20 -16.32
CA ARG A 254 12.95 15.82 -16.60
C ARG A 254 12.82 15.43 -18.08
N ALA A 255 12.32 14.23 -18.34
CA ALA A 255 12.12 13.71 -19.70
C ALA A 255 10.81 14.20 -20.37
N GLY A 256 9.95 14.89 -19.60
CA GLY A 256 8.66 15.43 -20.04
C GLY A 256 7.53 14.40 -20.15
N SER A 257 7.85 13.10 -20.08
CA SER A 257 6.88 12.02 -19.89
C SER A 257 7.56 10.76 -19.37
N ALA A 258 6.83 9.94 -18.62
CA ALA A 258 7.35 8.66 -18.11
C ALA A 258 7.83 7.72 -19.24
N ALA A 259 7.17 7.75 -20.40
CA ALA A 259 7.54 6.91 -21.55
C ALA A 259 8.90 7.30 -22.18
N LYS A 260 9.33 8.56 -22.03
CA LYS A 260 10.59 9.07 -22.59
C LYS A 260 11.77 8.95 -21.63
N ILE A 261 11.54 8.61 -20.36
CA ILE A 261 12.62 8.49 -19.36
C ILE A 261 13.76 7.63 -19.89
N GLN A 262 13.47 6.43 -20.40
CA GLN A 262 14.54 5.51 -20.76
C GLN A 262 15.39 6.06 -21.91
N ALA A 263 14.76 6.69 -22.90
CA ALA A 263 15.46 7.36 -24.00
C ALA A 263 16.34 8.51 -23.49
N SER A 264 15.84 9.32 -22.56
CA SER A 264 16.61 10.42 -21.95
C SER A 264 17.75 9.93 -21.07
N VAL A 265 17.54 8.86 -20.30
CA VAL A 265 18.59 8.22 -19.51
C VAL A 265 19.70 7.69 -20.42
N ASP A 266 19.34 7.06 -21.54
CA ASP A 266 20.32 6.51 -22.47
C ASP A 266 21.09 7.62 -23.21
N GLU A 267 20.42 8.72 -23.61
CA GLU A 267 21.06 9.89 -24.21
C GLU A 267 22.03 10.58 -23.24
N VAL A 268 21.61 10.83 -21.99
CA VAL A 268 22.47 11.41 -20.95
C VAL A 268 23.64 10.48 -20.64
N ARG A 269 23.41 9.16 -20.58
CA ARG A 269 24.49 8.17 -20.40
C ARG A 269 25.50 8.27 -21.52
N GLN A 270 25.07 8.40 -22.78
CA GLN A 270 25.96 8.50 -23.93
C GLN A 270 26.79 9.79 -23.89
N ILE A 271 26.18 10.94 -23.58
CA ILE A 271 26.87 12.23 -23.45
C ILE A 271 27.95 12.13 -22.35
N MET A 272 27.58 11.62 -21.18
CA MET A 272 28.50 11.51 -20.04
C MET A 272 29.65 10.53 -20.32
N ARG A 273 29.37 9.35 -20.91
CA ARG A 273 30.42 8.40 -21.30
C ARG A 273 31.39 8.99 -22.31
N GLY A 274 30.89 9.77 -23.27
CA GLY A 274 31.73 10.49 -24.23
C GLY A 274 32.66 11.50 -23.54
N ARG A 275 32.12 12.33 -22.65
CA ARG A 275 32.91 13.33 -21.90
C ARG A 275 33.92 12.72 -20.92
N HIS A 276 33.55 11.61 -20.31
CA HIS A 276 34.41 10.89 -19.37
C HIS A 276 35.39 9.94 -20.09
N HIS A 277 35.35 9.88 -21.43
CA HIS A 277 36.22 9.04 -22.25
C HIS A 277 36.18 7.57 -21.82
N LEU A 278 35.00 7.07 -21.45
CA LEU A 278 34.82 5.70 -21.00
C LEU A 278 34.83 4.73 -22.19
N ALA A 279 35.65 3.67 -22.08
CA ALA A 279 35.67 2.59 -23.07
C ALA A 279 34.30 1.89 -23.16
N TYR A 280 33.94 1.32 -24.31
CA TYR A 280 32.63 0.68 -24.53
C TYR A 280 32.28 -0.40 -23.49
N ASN A 281 33.28 -1.16 -23.01
CA ASN A 281 33.11 -2.21 -22.01
C ASN A 281 33.34 -1.76 -20.55
N ALA A 282 33.72 -0.49 -20.33
CA ALA A 282 33.93 0.05 -18.99
C ALA A 282 32.58 0.31 -18.30
N LYS A 283 32.54 0.07 -16.99
CA LYS A 283 31.40 0.44 -16.14
C LYS A 283 31.24 1.96 -16.10
N ASP A 284 30.00 2.43 -15.96
CA ASP A 284 29.71 3.86 -15.76
C ASP A 284 30.37 4.36 -14.47
N ASP A 285 31.06 5.50 -14.55
CA ASP A 285 31.65 6.21 -13.40
C ASP A 285 30.70 7.28 -12.83
N PHE A 286 29.43 7.24 -13.24
CA PHE A 286 28.32 8.01 -12.71
C PHE A 286 27.15 7.07 -12.41
N ALA A 287 26.18 7.59 -11.67
CA ALA A 287 24.93 6.93 -11.33
C ALA A 287 23.78 7.76 -11.90
N ILE A 288 22.85 7.08 -12.58
CA ILE A 288 21.58 7.65 -12.98
C ILE A 288 20.50 6.97 -12.15
N GLU A 289 19.70 7.77 -11.44
CA GLU A 289 18.67 7.30 -10.53
C GLU A 289 17.30 7.74 -11.02
N THR A 290 16.44 6.79 -11.34
CA THR A 290 15.03 7.06 -11.65
C THR A 290 14.15 6.81 -10.43
N SER A 291 12.97 7.42 -10.38
CA SER A 291 11.96 7.12 -9.37
C SER A 291 11.61 5.62 -9.35
N ASP A 292 11.59 4.96 -10.51
CA ASP A 292 11.38 3.52 -10.62
C ASP A 292 12.50 2.69 -10.00
N SER A 293 13.76 3.11 -10.18
CA SER A 293 14.93 2.43 -9.57
C SER A 293 14.87 2.47 -8.05
N PHE A 294 14.41 3.61 -7.49
CA PHE A 294 14.20 3.71 -6.05
C PHE A 294 13.02 2.85 -5.57
N LEU A 295 11.89 2.90 -6.29
CA LEU A 295 10.72 2.10 -5.95
C LEU A 295 10.99 0.60 -6.04
N SER A 296 11.82 0.14 -7.00
CA SER A 296 12.24 -1.26 -7.08
C SER A 296 13.12 -1.64 -5.89
N LEU A 297 14.10 -0.80 -5.52
CA LEU A 297 14.94 -1.04 -4.34
C LEU A 297 14.09 -1.09 -3.05
N TRP A 298 13.13 -0.17 -2.89
CA TRP A 298 12.22 -0.20 -1.75
C TRP A 298 11.34 -1.44 -1.76
N LYS A 299 10.81 -1.84 -2.91
CA LYS A 299 10.04 -3.09 -3.06
C LYS A 299 10.89 -4.32 -2.77
N ASP A 300 12.17 -4.34 -3.11
CA ASP A 300 13.06 -5.48 -2.82
C ASP A 300 13.35 -5.58 -1.31
N ILE A 301 13.60 -4.44 -0.65
CA ILE A 301 13.77 -4.35 0.79
C ILE A 301 12.47 -4.72 1.52
N SER A 302 11.35 -4.12 1.12
CA SER A 302 10.04 -4.33 1.76
C SER A 302 9.48 -5.71 1.46
N SER A 303 9.69 -6.28 0.27
CA SER A 303 9.28 -7.64 -0.07
C SER A 303 10.08 -8.68 0.70
N SER A 304 11.37 -8.44 0.96
CA SER A 304 12.18 -9.26 1.86
C SER A 304 11.61 -9.21 3.27
N PHE A 305 11.20 -8.03 3.74
CA PHE A 305 10.53 -7.89 5.02
C PHE A 305 9.16 -8.58 5.05
N LEU A 306 8.33 -8.45 4.01
CA LEU A 306 7.02 -9.12 3.82
C LEU A 306 7.12 -10.64 3.72
N ARG A 307 8.25 -11.15 3.21
CA ARG A 307 8.51 -12.59 3.16
C ARG A 307 8.71 -13.15 4.57
N SER A 308 9.23 -12.35 5.50
CA SER A 308 9.47 -12.82 6.88
C SER A 308 8.17 -13.13 7.66
N PRO A 309 7.08 -12.32 7.64
CA PRO A 309 5.80 -12.75 8.19
C PRO A 309 5.21 -13.95 7.47
N SER A 310 5.36 -14.10 6.14
CA SER A 310 4.80 -15.27 5.44
C SER A 310 5.44 -16.59 5.89
N LEU A 311 6.74 -16.56 6.20
CA LEU A 311 7.47 -17.68 6.82
C LEU A 311 7.03 -17.89 8.29
N LEU A 312 6.80 -16.81 9.05
CA LEU A 312 6.33 -16.88 10.44
C LEU A 312 4.86 -17.31 10.55
N LEU A 313 3.99 -16.95 9.61
CA LEU A 313 2.59 -17.36 9.54
C LEU A 313 2.48 -18.85 9.17
N ARG A 314 3.38 -19.33 8.30
CA ARG A 314 3.48 -20.75 7.96
C ARG A 314 3.84 -21.61 9.17
N SER A 315 4.67 -21.11 10.11
CA SER A 315 4.96 -21.80 11.37
C SER A 315 3.86 -21.61 12.43
N ARG A 316 3.24 -20.43 12.51
CA ARG A 316 2.25 -20.07 13.55
C ARG A 316 0.85 -20.68 13.35
N SER A 317 0.62 -21.32 12.21
CA SER A 317 -0.53 -22.23 12.00
C SER A 317 -0.56 -23.36 13.04
N TRP A 318 0.60 -23.83 13.53
CA TRP A 318 0.67 -24.91 14.51
C TRP A 318 0.22 -24.49 15.91
N SER A 319 0.58 -23.28 16.37
CA SER A 319 0.16 -22.82 17.70
C SER A 319 -1.35 -22.56 17.79
N GLY A 320 -1.97 -22.09 16.69
CA GLY A 320 -3.43 -21.96 16.60
C GLY A 320 -4.13 -23.32 16.69
N GLY A 321 -3.57 -24.34 16.03
CA GLY A 321 -4.06 -25.72 16.11
C GLY A 321 -3.94 -26.33 17.51
N ILE A 322 -2.85 -26.05 18.24
CA ILE A 322 -2.62 -26.55 19.61
C ILE A 322 -3.64 -25.97 20.59
N VAL A 323 -3.95 -24.67 20.49
CA VAL A 323 -4.95 -24.03 21.35
C VAL A 323 -6.34 -24.62 21.11
N ILE A 324 -6.73 -24.80 19.84
CA ILE A 324 -8.02 -25.42 19.48
C ILE A 324 -8.06 -26.88 19.93
N MET A 325 -6.96 -27.63 19.77
CA MET A 325 -6.88 -29.03 20.17
C MET A 325 -7.03 -29.20 21.69
N ASN A 326 -6.38 -28.37 22.49
CA ASN A 326 -6.45 -28.47 23.95
C ASN A 326 -7.86 -28.12 24.46
N ILE A 327 -8.48 -27.09 23.91
CA ILE A 327 -9.86 -26.72 24.27
C ILE A 327 -10.84 -27.83 23.86
N MET A 328 -10.64 -28.44 22.70
CA MET A 328 -11.44 -29.59 22.24
C MET A 328 -11.25 -30.82 23.13
N PHE A 329 -10.02 -31.09 23.56
CA PHE A 329 -9.70 -32.20 24.47
C PHE A 329 -10.45 -32.07 25.79
N VAL A 330 -10.38 -30.89 26.43
CA VAL A 330 -11.09 -30.59 27.69
C VAL A 330 -12.61 -30.70 27.51
N SER A 331 -13.13 -30.27 26.34
CA SER A 331 -14.56 -30.39 26.06
C SER A 331 -15.06 -31.81 25.91
N VAL A 332 -14.21 -32.72 25.41
CA VAL A 332 -14.57 -34.14 25.30
C VAL A 332 -14.46 -34.81 26.65
N THR A 333 -13.45 -34.48 27.46
CA THR A 333 -13.27 -35.05 28.80
C THR A 333 -14.43 -34.71 29.73
N GLU A 334 -14.96 -33.49 29.68
CA GLU A 334 -16.13 -33.08 30.49
C GLU A 334 -17.40 -33.86 30.15
N ARG A 335 -17.61 -34.22 28.88
CA ARG A 335 -18.83 -34.94 28.43
C ARG A 335 -18.69 -36.46 28.38
N THR A 336 -17.56 -37.03 28.80
CA THR A 336 -17.36 -38.49 28.85
C THR A 336 -18.44 -39.20 29.68
N ARG A 337 -18.84 -38.59 30.81
CA ARG A 337 -19.85 -39.15 31.73
C ARG A 337 -21.25 -39.18 31.12
N GLU A 338 -21.64 -38.13 30.39
CA GLU A 338 -22.91 -38.06 29.67
C GLU A 338 -23.00 -39.07 28.53
N ILE A 339 -21.89 -39.27 27.79
CA ILE A 339 -21.81 -40.26 26.71
C ILE A 339 -21.89 -41.68 27.28
N GLY A 340 -21.24 -41.93 28.42
CA GLY A 340 -21.32 -43.21 29.13
C GLY A 340 -22.76 -43.56 29.54
N MET A 341 -23.50 -42.59 30.10
CA MET A 341 -24.91 -42.78 30.48
C MET A 341 -25.81 -43.05 29.27
N ARG A 342 -25.58 -42.39 28.13
CA ARG A 342 -26.37 -42.61 26.90
C ARG A 342 -26.07 -43.97 26.24
N LYS A 343 -24.87 -44.51 26.41
CA LYS A 343 -24.52 -45.87 25.97
C LYS A 343 -25.19 -46.95 26.84
N ALA A 344 -25.31 -46.72 28.15
CA ALA A 344 -25.94 -47.65 29.08
C ALA A 344 -27.44 -47.85 28.81
N VAL A 345 -28.13 -46.85 28.25
CA VAL A 345 -29.56 -46.91 27.89
C VAL A 345 -29.81 -47.53 26.48
N GLY A 346 -28.80 -48.20 25.89
CA GLY A 346 -28.98 -48.95 24.64
C GLY A 346 -28.80 -48.13 23.35
N GLY A 347 -28.14 -46.96 23.42
CA GLY A 347 -27.77 -46.19 22.22
C GLY A 347 -26.85 -46.99 21.30
N THR A 348 -27.37 -47.48 20.17
CA THR A 348 -26.62 -48.30 19.22
C THR A 348 -25.41 -47.51 18.69
N ALA A 349 -24.21 -48.10 18.77
CA ALA A 349 -22.91 -47.47 18.49
C ALA A 349 -22.78 -46.81 17.11
N ARG A 350 -23.68 -47.09 16.16
CA ARG A 350 -23.73 -46.45 14.82
C ARG A 350 -24.37 -45.06 14.79
N ARG A 351 -25.04 -44.60 15.85
CA ARG A 351 -25.58 -43.22 15.95
C ARG A 351 -24.65 -42.23 16.64
N HIS A 352 -23.50 -42.69 17.14
CA HIS A 352 -22.47 -41.80 17.67
C HIS A 352 -21.37 -41.66 16.62
N PRO A 353 -21.06 -40.44 16.13
CA PRO A 353 -19.77 -40.25 15.48
C PRO A 353 -18.70 -40.67 16.50
N ALA A 354 -17.77 -41.51 16.06
CA ALA A 354 -16.65 -42.01 16.85
C ALA A 354 -15.98 -40.91 17.71
N PRO A 355 -15.33 -41.25 18.83
CA PRO A 355 -14.56 -40.28 19.60
C PRO A 355 -13.66 -39.48 18.65
N VAL A 356 -13.80 -38.16 18.76
CA VAL A 356 -13.25 -37.15 17.85
C VAL A 356 -11.71 -37.20 17.75
N SER A 357 -11.04 -38.01 18.57
CA SER A 357 -9.60 -38.23 18.55
C SER A 357 -9.06 -38.74 17.21
N TYR A 358 -9.79 -39.56 16.45
CA TYR A 358 -9.30 -40.06 15.15
C TYR A 358 -9.62 -39.17 13.93
N ARG A 359 -10.53 -38.20 14.05
CA ARG A 359 -10.86 -37.29 12.94
C ARG A 359 -9.98 -36.03 12.92
N ILE A 360 -9.34 -35.70 14.05
CA ILE A 360 -8.41 -34.56 14.17
C ILE A 360 -7.17 -34.76 13.29
N PHE A 361 -6.68 -35.98 13.10
CA PHE A 361 -5.49 -36.23 12.26
C PHE A 361 -5.73 -35.96 10.77
N ASN A 362 -6.94 -36.28 10.26
CA ASN A 362 -7.31 -35.93 8.88
C ASN A 362 -7.65 -34.45 8.72
N HIS A 363 -8.23 -33.80 9.75
CA HIS A 363 -8.52 -32.37 9.68
C HIS A 363 -7.29 -31.46 9.79
N CYS A 364 -6.21 -31.91 10.44
CA CYS A 364 -4.93 -31.19 10.42
C CYS A 364 -4.31 -31.16 9.01
N ARG A 365 -4.49 -32.25 8.24
CA ARG A 365 -4.10 -32.32 6.82
C ARG A 365 -5.00 -31.45 5.93
N ASP A 366 -6.30 -31.40 6.20
CA ASP A 366 -7.26 -30.54 5.48
C ASP A 366 -7.06 -29.05 5.81
N TRP A 367 -6.65 -28.68 7.03
CA TRP A 367 -6.33 -27.28 7.40
C TRP A 367 -5.03 -26.80 6.75
N GLN A 368 -4.04 -27.67 6.55
CA GLN A 368 -2.87 -27.34 5.74
C GLN A 368 -3.23 -27.08 4.26
N CYS A 369 -4.25 -27.76 3.72
CA CYS A 369 -4.77 -27.48 2.38
C CYS A 369 -5.69 -26.23 2.34
N ALA A 370 -6.52 -25.99 3.36
CA ALA A 370 -7.39 -24.82 3.45
C ALA A 370 -6.62 -23.52 3.73
N GLY A 371 -5.46 -23.58 4.38
CA GLY A 371 -4.53 -22.44 4.47
C GLY A 371 -3.80 -22.14 3.15
N CYS A 372 -3.71 -23.11 2.24
CA CYS A 372 -3.12 -22.94 0.91
C CYS A 372 -4.16 -22.56 -0.17
N ALA A 373 -5.45 -22.86 0.02
CA ALA A 373 -6.49 -22.62 -0.98
C ALA A 373 -6.79 -21.13 -1.28
N PRO A 374 -6.77 -20.18 -0.31
CA PRO A 374 -6.95 -18.76 -0.60
C PRO A 374 -5.80 -18.15 -1.41
N TRP A 375 -4.66 -18.84 -1.48
CA TRP A 375 -3.46 -18.36 -2.17
C TRP A 375 -3.32 -18.91 -3.60
N ARG A 376 -4.18 -19.85 -4.04
CA ARG A 376 -4.12 -20.40 -5.40
C ARG A 376 -5.01 -19.67 -6.40
N ASN A 377 -6.08 -19.02 -5.93
CA ASN A 377 -6.93 -18.16 -6.73
C ASN A 377 -6.94 -16.77 -6.10
N GLY A 378 -6.02 -15.91 -6.55
CA GLY A 378 -6.03 -14.49 -6.19
C GLY A 378 -7.30 -13.84 -6.72
N CYS A 379 -8.31 -13.72 -5.84
CA CYS A 379 -9.46 -12.82 -5.92
C CYS A 379 -10.34 -13.12 -4.70
N GLY A 380 -10.22 -12.34 -3.61
CA GLY A 380 -11.16 -12.45 -2.49
C GLY A 380 -10.69 -11.94 -1.14
N GLY A 381 -9.37 -11.75 -0.93
CA GLY A 381 -8.81 -11.32 0.36
C GLY A 381 -8.93 -9.82 0.69
N GLY A 382 -9.44 -8.99 -0.22
CA GLY A 382 -9.51 -7.52 -0.04
C GLY A 382 -10.83 -6.99 0.54
N PHE A 383 -11.88 -7.79 0.65
CA PHE A 383 -13.25 -7.25 0.79
C PHE A 383 -13.76 -6.99 2.21
N LEU A 384 -12.96 -7.27 3.26
CA LEU A 384 -13.36 -7.00 4.65
C LEU A 384 -12.53 -5.91 5.33
N ALA A 385 -11.51 -5.36 4.65
CA ALA A 385 -10.67 -4.30 5.21
C ALA A 385 -11.28 -2.89 5.10
N ASP A 386 -12.33 -2.70 4.30
CA ASP A 386 -12.94 -1.37 4.07
C ASP A 386 -14.09 -1.02 5.03
N ALA A 387 -14.50 -1.93 5.92
CA ALA A 387 -15.60 -1.66 6.86
C ALA A 387 -15.16 -0.94 8.15
N ALA A 388 -13.87 -0.64 8.31
CA ALA A 388 -13.31 -0.02 9.52
C ALA A 388 -12.90 1.46 9.34
N ALA A 389 -13.20 2.07 8.19
CA ALA A 389 -13.14 3.52 8.01
C ALA A 389 -14.56 4.08 8.03
N GLU A 390 -14.79 5.20 8.72
CA GLU A 390 -16.07 5.89 8.89
C GLU A 390 -16.73 6.33 7.57
N ARG A 391 -17.26 5.39 6.80
CA ARG A 391 -18.13 5.63 5.64
C ARG A 391 -19.23 4.59 5.65
N CYS A 392 -20.48 5.05 5.83
CA CYS A 392 -21.67 4.23 5.60
C CYS A 392 -21.75 3.84 4.11
N ALA A 393 -21.05 2.77 3.73
CA ALA A 393 -21.16 2.20 2.39
C ALA A 393 -22.38 1.27 2.34
N ALA A 394 -23.51 1.79 1.84
CA ALA A 394 -24.65 0.95 1.47
C ALA A 394 -24.33 0.18 0.18
N LEU A 395 -24.67 -1.11 0.14
CA LEU A 395 -24.39 -1.98 -1.01
C LEU A 395 -25.48 -1.83 -2.06
N VAL A 396 -25.06 -1.63 -3.31
CA VAL A 396 -25.96 -1.32 -4.41
C VAL A 396 -25.94 -2.47 -5.43
N GLY A 397 -27.10 -3.10 -5.63
CA GLY A 397 -27.29 -4.18 -6.60
C GLY A 397 -27.91 -3.67 -7.90
N ALA A 398 -27.30 -4.02 -9.05
CA ALA A 398 -27.86 -3.74 -10.37
C ALA A 398 -28.83 -4.86 -10.80
N GLU A 399 -30.04 -4.48 -11.22
CA GLU A 399 -31.11 -5.42 -11.61
C GLU A 399 -30.92 -5.85 -13.09
N ARG A 400 -30.77 -7.16 -13.35
CA ARG A 400 -30.74 -7.67 -14.74
C ARG A 400 -32.15 -7.62 -15.35
N SER A 401 -32.44 -6.58 -16.14
CA SER A 401 -33.61 -6.57 -17.03
C SER A 401 -33.26 -7.28 -18.36
N GLY A 402 -33.98 -8.34 -18.70
CA GLY A 402 -34.10 -8.81 -20.08
C GLY A 402 -32.84 -9.32 -20.79
N GLY A 403 -31.98 -10.10 -20.13
CA GLY A 403 -30.99 -10.93 -20.84
C GLY A 403 -29.86 -10.16 -21.56
N CYS A 404 -29.49 -8.95 -21.10
CA CYS A 404 -28.35 -8.22 -21.64
C CYS A 404 -27.01 -8.94 -21.33
N PRO A 405 -26.21 -9.33 -22.34
CA PRO A 405 -24.85 -9.83 -22.14
C PRO A 405 -23.93 -8.65 -21.82
N GLY A 406 -23.36 -8.62 -20.61
CA GLY A 406 -22.37 -7.60 -20.20
C GLY A 406 -22.67 -6.84 -18.91
N ALA A 407 -23.77 -7.14 -18.21
CA ALA A 407 -24.09 -6.52 -16.91
C ALA A 407 -22.99 -6.73 -15.84
N ASP A 408 -22.21 -7.82 -15.95
CA ASP A 408 -21.11 -8.13 -15.02
C ASP A 408 -19.92 -7.18 -15.19
N LYS A 409 -19.86 -6.40 -16.29
CA LYS A 409 -18.79 -5.41 -16.54
C LYS A 409 -18.90 -4.15 -15.69
N GLY A 410 -20.02 -3.94 -15.00
CA GLY A 410 -20.22 -2.80 -14.09
C GLY A 410 -19.75 -3.05 -12.65
N VAL A 411 -19.36 -4.28 -12.31
CA VAL A 411 -18.88 -4.63 -10.97
C VAL A 411 -17.51 -4.01 -10.74
N GLY A 412 -17.38 -3.20 -9.68
CA GLY A 412 -16.17 -2.44 -9.35
C GLY A 412 -16.17 -0.99 -9.84
N GLN A 413 -17.22 -0.52 -10.52
CA GLN A 413 -17.35 0.89 -10.89
C GLN A 413 -17.93 1.73 -9.74
N GLU A 414 -17.43 2.96 -9.60
CA GLU A 414 -17.93 3.96 -8.65
C GLU A 414 -19.09 4.76 -9.27
N VAL A 415 -20.15 4.95 -8.48
CA VAL A 415 -21.37 5.64 -8.88
C VAL A 415 -21.77 6.60 -7.76
N ILE A 416 -22.13 7.82 -8.10
CA ILE A 416 -22.60 8.82 -7.13
C ILE A 416 -24.12 8.75 -7.02
N ILE A 417 -24.65 8.54 -5.82
CA ILE A 417 -26.08 8.59 -5.51
C ILE A 417 -26.28 9.61 -4.39
N ASP A 418 -27.17 10.58 -4.58
CA ASP A 418 -27.46 11.64 -3.59
C ASP A 418 -26.21 12.36 -3.01
N GLY A 419 -25.17 12.54 -3.84
CA GLY A 419 -23.93 13.23 -3.47
C GLY A 419 -22.91 12.37 -2.71
N GLN A 420 -23.18 11.09 -2.48
CA GLN A 420 -22.26 10.13 -1.88
C GLN A 420 -21.76 9.11 -2.91
N LEU A 421 -20.50 8.70 -2.77
CA LEU A 421 -19.83 7.77 -3.69
C LEU A 421 -20.08 6.33 -3.25
N PHE A 422 -20.58 5.50 -4.17
CA PHE A 422 -20.90 4.09 -3.94
C PHE A 422 -20.19 3.19 -4.94
N THR A 423 -19.83 1.97 -4.54
CA THR A 423 -19.21 0.99 -5.44
C THR A 423 -20.18 -0.14 -5.76
N VAL A 424 -20.32 -0.48 -7.04
CA VAL A 424 -21.20 -1.58 -7.47
C VAL A 424 -20.51 -2.92 -7.23
N ILE A 425 -21.07 -3.75 -6.33
CA ILE A 425 -20.43 -5.02 -5.90
C ILE A 425 -20.98 -6.28 -6.58
N GLY A 426 -22.09 -6.18 -7.32
CA GLY A 426 -22.69 -7.33 -7.98
C GLY A 426 -24.01 -7.06 -8.71
N THR A 427 -24.40 -7.98 -9.58
CA THR A 427 -25.71 -7.95 -10.26
C THR A 427 -26.65 -8.98 -9.65
N MET A 428 -27.93 -8.64 -9.46
CA MET A 428 -28.95 -9.52 -8.90
C MET A 428 -29.94 -9.97 -9.99
N ASP A 429 -30.30 -11.26 -9.97
CA ASP A 429 -31.29 -11.85 -10.88
C ASP A 429 -32.66 -12.00 -10.19
N LYS A 430 -33.68 -11.37 -10.78
CA LYS A 430 -35.01 -11.18 -10.19
C LYS A 430 -35.78 -12.48 -9.95
N ARG A 431 -35.39 -13.59 -10.56
CA ARG A 431 -36.14 -14.86 -10.48
C ARG A 431 -36.00 -15.61 -9.15
N ARG A 432 -35.05 -15.27 -8.27
CA ARG A 432 -34.69 -16.20 -7.19
C ARG A 432 -35.14 -15.90 -5.76
N GLN A 433 -35.40 -14.68 -5.29
CA GLN A 433 -35.73 -14.51 -3.85
C GLN A 433 -36.67 -13.33 -3.53
N GLY A 434 -37.67 -13.59 -2.70
CA GLY A 434 -38.62 -12.63 -2.15
C GLY A 434 -38.10 -11.95 -0.88
N PHE A 435 -37.08 -11.08 -1.03
CA PHE A 435 -36.69 -10.14 0.03
C PHE A 435 -37.39 -8.79 -0.18
N PRO A 436 -37.86 -8.12 0.88
CA PRO A 436 -38.38 -6.75 0.77
C PRO A 436 -37.20 -5.80 0.54
N VAL A 437 -37.24 -5.03 -0.55
CA VAL A 437 -36.20 -4.06 -0.92
C VAL A 437 -36.86 -2.75 -1.30
N ALA A 438 -36.40 -1.63 -0.72
CA ALA A 438 -36.94 -0.30 -0.95
C ALA A 438 -36.52 0.25 -2.34
N PRO A 439 -37.44 0.88 -3.12
CA PRO A 439 -37.11 1.48 -4.41
C PRO A 439 -36.43 2.85 -4.25
N ILE A 440 -35.35 3.09 -5.00
CA ILE A 440 -34.67 4.39 -5.10
C ILE A 440 -35.20 5.15 -6.34
N PRO A 441 -35.56 6.44 -6.24
CA PRO A 441 -36.10 7.23 -7.35
C PRO A 441 -35.07 7.49 -8.47
N LYS A 442 -35.54 7.55 -9.73
CA LYS A 442 -34.72 7.56 -10.97
C LYS A 442 -33.95 8.86 -11.27
N THR A 443 -33.98 9.85 -10.39
CA THR A 443 -33.55 11.23 -10.72
C THR A 443 -32.09 11.57 -10.37
N THR A 444 -31.29 10.65 -9.82
CA THR A 444 -29.95 10.96 -9.28
C THR A 444 -28.79 10.14 -9.86
N LEU A 445 -28.79 9.88 -11.17
CA LEU A 445 -27.65 9.28 -11.87
C LEU A 445 -27.01 10.29 -12.85
N ARG A 446 -25.93 10.96 -12.41
CA ARG A 446 -25.04 11.68 -13.33
C ARG A 446 -23.82 10.82 -13.67
N SER A 447 -23.70 10.54 -14.98
CA SER A 447 -22.54 10.08 -15.74
C SER A 447 -21.82 8.80 -15.28
N CYS A 448 -22.17 7.67 -15.91
CA CYS A 448 -21.23 6.55 -16.15
C CYS A 448 -20.81 6.59 -17.63
N PRO A 449 -19.52 6.78 -17.97
CA PRO A 449 -19.07 6.62 -19.34
C PRO A 449 -18.98 5.13 -19.68
N SER A 450 -19.63 4.73 -20.77
CA SER A 450 -19.49 3.43 -21.45
C SER A 450 -19.92 2.16 -20.69
N LEU A 451 -21.23 1.93 -20.61
CA LEU A 451 -21.80 0.58 -20.51
C LEU A 451 -22.58 0.29 -21.81
N PRO A 452 -22.54 -0.95 -22.35
CA PRO A 452 -23.17 -1.31 -23.63
C PRO A 452 -24.71 -1.35 -23.58
N CYS A 453 -25.34 -0.91 -22.49
CA CYS A 453 -26.79 -0.82 -22.36
C CYS A 453 -27.15 0.63 -22.01
N GLY A 454 -27.75 1.35 -22.96
CA GLY A 454 -28.16 2.74 -22.75
C GLY A 454 -29.07 2.90 -21.53
N ASN A 455 -28.71 3.84 -20.65
CA ASN A 455 -29.49 4.56 -19.63
C ASN A 455 -30.61 3.83 -18.85
N SER A 456 -30.62 2.49 -18.72
CA SER A 456 -31.78 1.79 -18.16
C SER A 456 -31.44 0.57 -17.30
N ILE A 457 -30.49 0.72 -16.38
CA ILE A 457 -30.26 -0.25 -15.30
C ILE A 457 -30.90 0.31 -14.01
N PRO A 458 -31.98 -0.31 -13.50
CA PRO A 458 -32.54 0.07 -12.20
C PRO A 458 -31.58 -0.37 -11.10
N ILE A 459 -31.26 0.58 -10.23
CA ILE A 459 -30.35 0.42 -9.10
C ILE A 459 -31.19 0.28 -7.83
N ARG A 460 -31.01 -0.81 -7.07
CA ARG A 460 -31.69 -1.01 -5.78
C ARG A 460 -30.67 -1.14 -4.65
N GLY A 461 -30.89 -0.40 -3.57
CA GLY A 461 -30.05 -0.42 -2.37
C GLY A 461 -30.42 -1.58 -1.44
N ILE A 462 -29.42 -2.19 -0.83
CA ILE A 462 -29.56 -3.10 0.31
C ILE A 462 -29.00 -2.35 1.52
N THR A 463 -29.86 -2.04 2.47
CA THR A 463 -29.46 -1.48 3.78
C THR A 463 -28.85 -2.53 4.67
#